data_AF-A0A7X9TNU7-F1
#
_entry.id   AF-A0A7X9TNU7-F1
#
_cell.length_a   1.000
_cell.length_b   1.000
_cell.length_c   1.000
_cell.angle_alpha   90.00
_cell.angle_beta   90.00
_cell.angle_gamma   90.00
#
_symmetry.space_group_name_H-M   'P 1'
#
loop_
_entity.id
_entity.type
_entity.pdbx_description
1 polymer ?
#
loop_
_entity_poly.entity_id
_entity_poly.type
_entity_poly.pdbx_seq_one_letter_code
_entity_poly.pdbx_strand_id
1 'polypeptide(L)' 'MHDIPAARGDSVRQQTLTAMYSEHHGWLHGWLRKKLGCSQHAADLAHDAFIRVLMLAEPQAIKEPRAFLATTAGRL' A
#
# COMPACT_ATOMS: atom_id res chain seq x y z
N MET A 1 -33.30 13.63 -9.83
CA MET A 1 -33.08 12.87 -8.58
C MET A 1 -32.74 11.45 -8.99
N HIS A 2 -31.46 11.20 -9.31
CA HIS A 2 -30.94 9.85 -9.61
C HIS A 2 -30.03 9.48 -8.44
N ASP A 3 -30.46 8.49 -7.67
CA ASP A 3 -29.66 7.82 -6.64
C ASP A 3 -28.33 7.33 -7.25
N ILE A 4 -27.19 7.73 -6.68
CA ILE A 4 -25.86 7.20 -7.00
C ILE A 4 -25.51 6.17 -5.90
N PRO A 5 -25.69 4.85 -6.08
CA PRO A 5 -25.47 3.87 -5.02
C PRO A 5 -24.01 3.36 -4.92
N ALA A 6 -23.04 4.03 -5.56
CA ALA A 6 -21.66 3.54 -5.64
C ALA A 6 -20.78 3.85 -4.41
N ALA A 7 -21.15 4.83 -3.57
CA ALA A 7 -20.24 5.39 -2.56
C ALA A 7 -19.91 4.44 -1.38
N ARG A 8 -20.74 3.44 -1.10
CA ARG A 8 -20.52 2.53 0.05
C ARG A 8 -19.35 1.58 -0.16
N GLY A 9 -19.14 1.07 -1.38
CA GLY A 9 -18.06 0.14 -1.68
C GLY A 9 -16.68 0.80 -1.65
N ASP A 10 -16.60 2.04 -2.12
CA ASP A 10 -15.35 2.81 -2.11
C ASP A 10 -14.92 3.22 -0.69
N SER A 11 -15.85 3.60 0.19
CA SER A 11 -15.50 3.99 1.55
C SER A 11 -14.87 2.86 2.38
N VAL A 12 -15.39 1.63 2.25
CA VAL A 12 -14.83 0.44 2.93
C VAL A 12 -13.44 0.08 2.37
N ARG A 13 -13.27 0.19 1.05
CA ARG A 13 -11.97 0.02 0.39
C ARG A 13 -10.96 1.05 0.89
N GLN A 14 -11.35 2.32 0.94
CA GLN A 14 -10.50 3.41 1.45
C GLN A 14 -10.10 3.18 2.90
N GLN A 15 -11.03 2.79 3.79
CA GLN A 15 -10.71 2.49 5.19
C GLN A 15 -9.74 1.31 5.32
N THR A 16 -9.94 0.25 4.55
CA THR A 16 -9.05 -0.93 4.52
C THR A 16 -7.65 -0.53 4.06
N LEU A 17 -7.56 0.27 3.01
CA LEU A 17 -6.29 0.79 2.49
C LEU A 17 -5.60 1.72 3.50
N THR A 18 -6.34 2.61 4.17
CA THR A 18 -5.79 3.47 5.22
C THR A 18 -5.23 2.65 6.37
N ALA A 19 -5.95 1.63 6.83
CA ALA A 19 -5.48 0.74 7.89
C ALA A 19 -4.20 -0.02 7.46
N MET A 20 -4.20 -0.61 6.26
CA MET A 20 -3.06 -1.31 5.68
C MET A 20 -1.84 -0.39 5.51
N TYR A 21 -2.07 0.84 5.06
CA TYR A 21 -1.03 1.86 4.92
C TYR A 21 -0.44 2.21 6.29
N SER A 22 -1.26 2.58 7.27
CA SER A 22 -0.80 2.92 8.62
C SER A 22 -0.06 1.77 9.31
N GLU A 23 -0.51 0.52 9.12
CA GLU A 23 0.10 -0.65 9.75
C GLU A 23 1.44 -1.06 9.11
N HIS A 24 1.60 -0.87 7.79
CA HIS A 24 2.76 -1.42 7.07
C HIS A 24 3.76 -0.37 6.59
N HIS A 25 3.36 0.90 6.45
CA HIS A 25 4.23 1.96 5.93
C HIS A 25 5.48 2.15 6.80
N GLY A 26 5.31 2.21 8.13
CA GLY A 26 6.44 2.39 9.06
C GLY A 26 7.45 1.24 8.99
N TRP A 27 6.96 0.01 8.91
CA TRP A 27 7.80 -1.18 8.74
C TRP A 27 8.53 -1.17 7.38
N LEU A 28 7.80 -0.94 6.28
CA LEU A 28 8.35 -0.99 4.93
C LEU A 28 9.41 0.09 4.73
N HIS A 29 9.11 1.33 5.15
CA HIS A 29 10.05 2.44 5.06
C HIS A 29 11.30 2.18 5.93
N GLY A 30 11.14 1.65 7.14
CA GLY A 30 12.27 1.27 8.00
C GLY A 30 13.13 0.14 7.39
N TRP A 31 12.50 -0.86 6.78
CA TRP A 31 13.17 -1.95 6.09
C TRP A 31 13.92 -1.46 4.85
N LEU A 32 13.30 -0.62 4.00
CA LEU A 32 13.93 -0.02 2.83
C LEU A 32 15.09 0.90 3.21
N ARG A 33 14.95 1.72 4.26
CA ARG A 33 16.04 2.55 4.76
C ARG A 33 17.25 1.73 5.19
N LYS A 34 17.03 0.61 5.88
CA LYS A 34 18.12 -0.32 6.25
C LYS A 34 18.76 -0.99 5.04
N LYS A 35 17.96 -1.30 4.01
CA LYS A 35 18.44 -1.98 2.80
C LYS A 35 19.21 -1.04 1.86
N LEU A 36 18.75 0.20 1.70
CA LEU A 36 19.25 1.14 0.68
C LEU A 36 20.20 2.20 1.24
N GLY A 37 20.17 2.46 2.55
CA GLY A 37 20.96 3.52 3.19
C GLY A 37 20.52 4.95 2.82
N CYS A 38 19.70 5.14 1.79
CA CYS A 38 19.16 6.43 1.35
C CYS A 38 17.68 6.57 1.72
N SER A 39 17.34 7.61 2.50
CA SER A 39 15.95 7.85 2.93
C SER A 39 15.02 8.29 1.81
N GLN A 40 15.54 9.02 0.81
CA GLN A 40 14.73 9.52 -0.30
C GLN A 40 14.29 8.36 -1.21
N HIS A 41 15.24 7.54 -1.67
CA HIS A 41 14.93 6.33 -2.44
C HIS A 41 14.02 5.35 -1.68
N ALA A 42 14.19 5.22 -0.36
CA ALA A 42 13.31 4.39 0.46
C ALA A 42 11.87 4.92 0.49
N ALA A 43 11.68 6.24 0.51
CA ALA A 43 10.36 6.85 0.47
C ALA A 43 9.70 6.67 -0.91
N ASP A 44 10.46 6.85 -2.00
CA ASP A 44 9.96 6.69 -3.38
C ASP A 44 9.49 5.24 -3.62
N LEU A 45 10.31 4.26 -3.25
CA LEU A 45 9.96 2.84 -3.40
C LEU A 45 8.80 2.39 -2.51
N ALA A 46 8.70 2.95 -1.30
CA ALA A 46 7.54 2.70 -0.45
C ALA A 46 6.27 3.25 -1.13
N HIS A 47 6.34 4.46 -1.67
CA HIS A 47 5.22 5.09 -2.36
C HIS A 47 4.76 4.28 -3.57
N ASP A 48 5.68 3.87 -4.44
CA ASP A 48 5.37 3.06 -5.62
C ASP A 48 4.75 1.70 -5.27
N ALA A 49 5.22 1.07 -4.19
CA ALA A 49 4.64 -0.17 -3.69
C ALA A 49 3.19 0.01 -3.22
N PHE A 50 2.89 1.12 -2.53
CA PHE A 50 1.53 1.44 -2.11
C PHE A 50 0.62 1.83 -3.29
N ILE A 51 1.11 2.55 -4.30
CA ILE A 51 0.34 2.81 -5.53
C ILE A 51 -0.08 1.50 -6.18
N ARG A 52 0.81 0.51 -6.26
CA ARG A 52 0.46 -0.81 -6.82
C ARG A 52 -0.63 -1.50 -6.01
N VAL A 53 -0.63 -1.36 -4.68
CA VAL A 53 -1.71 -1.88 -3.82
C VAL A 53 -3.03 -1.15 -4.07
N LEU A 54 -3.00 0.17 -4.26
CA LEU A 54 -4.18 0.97 -4.60
C LEU A 54 -4.79 0.59 -5.95
N MET A 55 -3.95 0.15 -6.90
CA MET A 55 -4.38 -0.30 -8.23
C MET A 55 -4.94 -1.74 -8.23
N LEU A 56 -4.83 -2.48 -7.11
CA LEU A 56 -5.45 -3.80 -7.00
C LEU A 56 -6.95 -3.66 -6.79
N ALA A 57 -7.72 -4.50 -7.49
CA ALA A 57 -9.17 -4.57 -7.30
C ALA A 57 -9.54 -5.01 -5.86
N GLU A 58 -8.73 -5.90 -5.28
CA GLU A 58 -8.98 -6.54 -3.98
C GLU A 58 -7.70 -6.57 -3.12
N PRO A 59 -7.29 -5.44 -2.53
CA PRO A 59 -6.10 -5.38 -1.67
C PRO A 59 -6.23 -6.27 -0.42
N GLN A 60 -7.46 -6.47 0.08
CA GLN A 60 -7.74 -7.41 1.18
C GLN A 60 -7.45 -8.88 0.84
N ALA A 61 -7.34 -9.26 -0.44
CA ALA A 61 -7.03 -10.63 -0.84
C ALA A 61 -5.53 -10.96 -0.68
N ILE A 62 -4.69 -9.97 -0.38
CA ILE A 62 -3.27 -10.19 -0.11
C ILE A 62 -3.11 -10.91 1.23
N LYS A 63 -2.77 -12.21 1.17
CA LYS A 63 -2.54 -13.04 2.36
C LYS A 63 -1.32 -12.59 3.17
N GLU A 64 -0.28 -12.10 2.49
CA GLU A 64 0.98 -11.69 3.11
C GLU A 64 1.36 -10.26 2.71
N PRO A 65 0.74 -9.24 3.33
CA PRO A 65 0.90 -7.85 2.92
C PRO A 65 2.36 -7.37 2.98
N ARG A 66 3.10 -7.75 4.03
CA ARG A 66 4.51 -7.41 4.19
C ARG A 66 5.40 -8.03 3.11
N ALA A 67 5.21 -9.32 2.81
CA ALA A 67 5.99 -10.02 1.78
C ALA A 67 5.69 -9.47 0.38
N PHE A 68 4.41 -9.18 0.11
CA PHE A 68 3.98 -8.55 -1.13
C PHE A 68 4.61 -7.15 -1.31
N LEU A 69 4.53 -6.30 -0.28
CA LEU A 69 5.11 -4.95 -0.29
C LEU A 69 6.63 -4.98 -0.47
N ALA A 70 7.34 -5.85 0.26
CA ALA A 70 8.79 -6.00 0.12
C ALA A 70 9.21 -6.50 -1.26
N THR A 71 8.47 -7.45 -1.82
CA THR A 71 8.71 -7.97 -3.17
C THR A 71 8.44 -6.90 -4.22
N THR A 72 7.38 -6.12 -4.04
CA THR A 72 6.98 -5.05 -4.96
C THR A 72 7.97 -3.88 -4.93
N ALA A 73 8.36 -3.43 -3.74
CA ALA A 73 9.35 -2.35 -3.56
C ALA A 73 10.77 -2.78 -3.96
N GLY A 74 11.08 -4.08 -3.93
CA GLY A 74 12.40 -4.60 -4.29
C GLY A 74 12.58 -4.94 -5.78
N ARG A 75 11.53 -4.83 -6.59
CA ARG A 75 11.54 -5.11 -8.05
C ARG A 75 11.61 -3.86 -8.92
N LEU A 76 11.55 -2.67 -8.31
CA LEU A 76 11.77 -1.38 -8.95
C LEU A 76 13.27 -1.06 -8.93
#